data_AF-A0A7J8Y7G9-F1
#
_entry.id   AF-A0A7J8Y7G9-F1
#
_cell.length_a   1.000
_cell.length_b   1.000
_cell.length_c   1.000
_cell.angle_alpha   90.00
_cell.angle_beta   90.00
_cell.angle_gamma   90.00
#
_symmetry.space_group_name_H-M   'P 1'
#
loop_
_entity.id
_entity.type
_entity.pdbx_description
1 polymer ?
#
loop_
_entity_poly.entity_id
_entity_poly.type
_entity_poly.pdbx_seq_one_letter_code
_entity_poly.pdbx_strand_id
1 'polypeptide(L)'
;MWKLEIAEGNGPWLLSTNNFVGRQIWKFDNEASPVSNGQGAQTQYFHPNFNSHRHRVRPSSDRLKNFQLIKESNVDLSIEPVRFEEDEEVKNEKVEIALRKAFRFLSATQASDGHWPSENSGPLFCLPPLVMVLYLTGTTDIVLSSEHKTEILRYIYNHQNKNGGWGFHIEGHSIMMSTTLNYVALRLLGEGTDGGKDRAVEKARNWILDHGGATMVPSWGKAYLSVLGLYEWSGCNPMPPELWLLPSYLPLGPVDYIYLTIDVHSGRLWSYMRNFFAPLSYLYGKKFVGPISELIVSLR
;
A
#
# COMPACT_ATOMS: atom_id res chain seq x y z
N MET A 1 -19.72 0.90 8.95
CA MET A 1 -18.90 -0.33 8.85
C MET A 1 -18.34 -0.48 7.45
N TRP A 2 -17.20 -1.13 7.26
CA TRP A 2 -16.65 -1.39 5.92
C TRP A 2 -17.42 -2.51 5.21
N LYS A 3 -17.92 -2.22 4.01
CA LYS A 3 -18.60 -3.15 3.12
C LYS A 3 -17.78 -3.31 1.84
N LEU A 4 -17.64 -4.55 1.37
CA LEU A 4 -17.05 -4.87 0.09
C LEU A 4 -18.12 -4.66 -0.99
N GLU A 5 -17.84 -3.80 -1.97
CA GLU A 5 -18.67 -3.64 -3.16
C GLU A 5 -17.95 -4.24 -4.38
N ILE A 6 -18.70 -5.01 -5.17
CA ILE A 6 -18.23 -5.79 -6.31
C ILE A 6 -18.82 -5.22 -7.59
N ALA A 7 -17.99 -5.02 -8.61
CA ALA A 7 -18.38 -4.57 -9.95
C ALA A 7 -19.20 -3.25 -10.01
N GLU A 8 -19.13 -2.42 -8.96
CA GLU A 8 -19.80 -1.12 -8.92
C GLU A 8 -18.95 0.00 -9.57
N GLY A 9 -19.60 0.90 -10.33
CA GLY A 9 -18.86 1.93 -11.08
C GLY A 9 -19.63 3.10 -11.72
N ASN A 10 -20.78 3.52 -11.20
CA ASN A 10 -21.62 4.56 -11.84
C ASN A 10 -21.16 6.02 -11.63
N GLY A 11 -19.88 6.24 -11.33
CA GLY A 11 -19.33 7.58 -11.08
C GLY A 11 -19.02 8.34 -12.38
N PRO A 12 -19.17 9.67 -12.44
CA PRO A 12 -18.91 10.47 -13.65
C PRO A 12 -17.45 10.40 -14.14
N TRP A 13 -16.53 9.97 -13.28
CA TRP A 13 -15.09 9.83 -13.56
C TRP A 13 -14.64 8.37 -13.68
N LEU A 14 -15.57 7.42 -13.64
CA LEU A 14 -15.28 6.00 -13.77
C LEU A 14 -15.56 5.56 -15.20
N LEU A 15 -14.52 5.09 -15.88
CA LEU A 15 -14.60 4.52 -17.22
C LEU A 15 -14.22 3.04 -17.16
N SER A 16 -14.94 2.23 -17.91
CA SER A 16 -14.70 0.79 -17.96
C SER A 16 -15.05 0.26 -19.35
N THR A 17 -14.22 -0.66 -19.84
CA THR A 17 -14.43 -1.38 -21.10
C THR A 17 -15.13 -2.73 -20.90
N ASN A 18 -15.28 -3.18 -19.64
CA ASN A 18 -15.85 -4.48 -19.28
C ASN A 18 -16.94 -4.37 -18.20
N ASN A 19 -17.62 -3.21 -18.12
CA ASN A 19 -18.65 -2.93 -17.11
C ASN A 19 -18.21 -3.22 -15.65
N PHE A 20 -16.94 -2.94 -15.31
CA PHE A 20 -16.36 -3.02 -13.97
C PHE A 20 -16.22 -4.44 -13.41
N VAL A 21 -16.42 -5.47 -14.24
CA VAL A 21 -16.16 -6.87 -13.84
C VAL A 21 -14.70 -7.02 -13.36
N GLY A 22 -14.52 -7.64 -12.19
CA GLY A 22 -13.23 -7.79 -11.50
C GLY A 22 -12.87 -6.62 -10.59
N ARG A 23 -13.72 -5.59 -10.49
CA ARG A 23 -13.49 -4.44 -9.60
C ARG A 23 -14.03 -4.76 -8.20
N GLN A 24 -13.23 -4.41 -7.20
CA GLN A 24 -13.60 -4.45 -5.80
C GLN A 24 -13.27 -3.10 -5.14
N ILE A 25 -14.15 -2.59 -4.29
CA ILE A 25 -13.87 -1.41 -3.46
C ILE A 25 -14.40 -1.62 -2.04
N TRP A 26 -13.75 -0.96 -1.08
CA TRP A 26 -14.24 -0.86 0.29
C TRP A 26 -14.99 0.44 0.47
N LYS A 27 -16.26 0.37 0.86
CA LYS A 27 -17.09 1.53 1.19
C LYS A 27 -17.44 1.50 2.66
N PHE A 28 -17.35 2.65 3.32
CA PHE A 28 -17.81 2.77 4.69
C PHE A 28 -19.31 3.11 4.72
N ASP A 29 -20.10 2.25 5.34
CA ASP A 29 -21.54 2.39 5.55
C ASP A 29 -21.83 3.05 6.91
N ASN A 30 -22.34 4.28 6.91
CA ASN A 30 -22.64 5.03 8.13
C ASN A 30 -23.97 4.61 8.81
N GLU A 31 -24.87 3.93 8.09
CA GLU A 31 -26.22 3.61 8.56
C GLU A 31 -26.31 2.21 9.17
N ALA A 32 -25.34 1.35 8.90
CA ALA A 32 -25.22 0.05 9.54
C ALA A 32 -24.99 0.19 11.05
N SER A 33 -26.07 0.05 11.83
CA SER A 33 -26.02 0.10 13.28
C SER A 33 -25.06 -0.98 13.83
N PRO A 34 -24.14 -0.65 14.76
CA PRO A 34 -23.20 -1.62 15.32
C PRO A 34 -23.86 -2.85 15.94
N VAL A 35 -25.11 -2.68 16.40
CA VAL A 35 -25.87 -3.63 17.20
C VAL A 35 -26.81 -4.50 16.35
N SER A 36 -27.29 -4.03 15.19
CA SER A 36 -28.38 -4.70 14.47
C SER A 36 -27.95 -5.87 13.57
N ASN A 37 -26.66 -6.00 13.22
CA ASN A 37 -26.21 -6.96 12.20
C ASN A 37 -25.13 -7.96 12.65
N GLY A 38 -24.70 -7.98 13.92
CA GLY A 38 -23.63 -8.88 14.41
C GLY A 38 -22.23 -8.62 13.81
N GLN A 39 -22.12 -7.71 12.84
CA GLN A 39 -20.92 -7.42 12.06
C GLN A 39 -20.04 -6.30 12.67
N GLY A 40 -20.63 -5.35 13.40
CA GLY A 40 -19.89 -4.31 14.13
C GLY A 40 -19.02 -4.87 15.27
N ALA A 41 -19.45 -5.97 15.89
CA ALA A 41 -18.69 -6.70 16.92
C ALA A 41 -17.48 -7.47 16.36
N GLN A 42 -17.34 -7.61 15.03
CA GLN A 42 -16.36 -8.50 14.42
C GLN A 42 -15.12 -7.79 13.87
N THR A 43 -15.25 -6.54 13.38
CA THR A 43 -14.07 -5.67 13.22
C THR A 43 -13.39 -5.41 14.56
N GLN A 44 -14.16 -5.37 15.65
CA GLN A 44 -13.65 -5.38 17.03
C GLN A 44 -12.90 -6.67 17.39
N TYR A 45 -13.10 -7.78 16.68
CA TYR A 45 -12.31 -9.00 16.86
C TYR A 45 -11.10 -9.06 15.91
N PHE A 46 -11.29 -8.81 14.61
CA PHE A 46 -10.25 -8.94 13.61
C PHE A 46 -9.12 -7.93 13.80
N HIS A 47 -9.43 -6.67 14.11
CA HIS A 47 -8.41 -5.63 14.24
C HIS A 47 -7.49 -5.87 15.45
N PRO A 48 -8.00 -6.12 16.67
CA PRO A 48 -7.13 -6.42 17.81
C PRO A 48 -6.37 -7.73 17.63
N ASN A 49 -6.99 -8.75 17.03
CA ASN A 49 -6.33 -10.03 16.77
C ASN A 49 -5.14 -9.87 15.80
N PHE A 50 -5.32 -9.14 14.70
CA PHE A 50 -4.20 -8.85 13.80
C PHE A 50 -3.13 -8.00 14.49
N ASN A 51 -3.53 -6.94 15.20
CA ASN A 51 -2.59 -6.05 15.88
C ASN A 51 -1.71 -6.78 16.91
N SER A 52 -2.26 -7.72 17.68
CA SER A 52 -1.48 -8.49 18.66
C SER A 52 -0.53 -9.51 18.02
N HIS A 53 -0.82 -9.96 16.79
CA HIS A 53 0.00 -10.93 16.06
C HIS A 53 0.84 -10.32 14.93
N ARG A 54 0.78 -9.00 14.73
CA ARG A 54 1.35 -8.28 13.58
C ARG A 54 2.83 -8.52 13.31
N HIS A 55 3.60 -8.92 14.33
CA HIS A 55 5.03 -9.20 14.19
C HIS A 55 5.33 -10.67 13.87
N ARG A 56 4.36 -11.57 14.07
CA ARG A 56 4.46 -13.00 13.76
C ARG A 56 3.85 -13.31 12.40
N VAL A 57 2.73 -12.69 12.07
CA VAL A 57 2.05 -12.81 10.77
C VAL A 57 1.95 -11.41 10.18
N ARG A 58 2.80 -11.13 9.19
CA ARG A 58 2.91 -9.80 8.57
C ARG A 58 1.76 -9.51 7.60
N PRO A 59 1.37 -10.42 6.70
CA PRO A 59 0.28 -10.15 5.77
C PRO A 59 -1.08 -10.22 6.46
N SER A 60 -2.02 -9.39 6.02
CA SER A 60 -3.42 -9.56 6.42
C SER A 60 -3.98 -10.81 5.73
N SER A 61 -4.79 -11.59 6.45
CA SER A 61 -5.37 -12.83 5.90
C SER A 61 -6.75 -12.61 5.26
N ASP A 62 -7.03 -11.40 4.77
CA ASP A 62 -8.29 -11.05 4.10
C ASP A 62 -9.56 -11.39 4.92
N ARG A 63 -9.45 -11.44 6.25
CA ARG A 63 -10.50 -12.00 7.11
C ARG A 63 -11.84 -11.30 6.97
N LEU A 64 -11.84 -9.97 6.89
CA LEU A 64 -13.06 -9.18 6.75
C LEU A 64 -13.74 -9.45 5.39
N LYS A 65 -12.95 -9.53 4.32
CA LYS A 65 -13.43 -9.86 2.97
C LYS A 65 -14.00 -11.27 2.91
N ASN A 66 -13.22 -12.27 3.33
CA ASN A 66 -13.64 -13.67 3.34
C ASN A 66 -14.92 -13.85 4.14
N PHE A 67 -15.04 -13.18 5.29
CA PHE A 67 -16.25 -13.22 6.10
C PHE A 67 -17.50 -12.72 5.35
N GLN A 68 -17.41 -11.58 4.65
CA GLN A 68 -18.56 -11.04 3.90
C GLN A 68 -18.97 -11.96 2.75
N LEU A 69 -18.02 -12.45 1.96
CA LEU A 69 -18.30 -13.35 0.84
C LEU A 69 -18.86 -14.71 1.29
N ILE A 70 -18.26 -15.32 2.33
CA ILE A 70 -18.72 -16.61 2.85
C ILE A 70 -20.18 -16.51 3.33
N LYS A 71 -20.53 -15.41 4.01
CA LYS A 71 -21.90 -15.16 4.49
C LYS A 71 -22.92 -15.10 3.34
N GLU A 72 -22.51 -14.65 2.16
CA GLU A 72 -23.36 -14.51 0.98
C GLU A 72 -23.37 -15.77 0.08
N SER A 73 -22.34 -16.62 0.18
CA SER A 73 -22.09 -17.72 -0.77
C SER A 73 -23.02 -18.95 -0.65
N ASN A 74 -23.72 -19.13 0.48
CA ASN A 74 -24.48 -20.34 0.82
C ASN A 74 -23.69 -21.67 0.74
N VAL A 75 -22.35 -21.62 0.66
CA VAL A 75 -21.51 -22.82 0.55
C VAL A 75 -21.31 -23.44 1.93
N ASP A 76 -21.52 -24.76 2.03
CA ASP A 76 -21.30 -25.51 3.26
C ASP A 76 -19.80 -25.70 3.56
N LEU A 77 -19.30 -25.00 4.58
CA LEU A 77 -17.91 -25.07 5.03
C LEU A 77 -17.69 -26.01 6.23
N SER A 78 -18.63 -26.90 6.53
CA SER A 78 -18.56 -27.81 7.69
C SER A 78 -17.52 -28.93 7.60
N ILE A 79 -16.86 -29.11 6.45
CA ILE A 79 -15.80 -30.13 6.31
C ILE A 79 -14.67 -29.81 7.29
N GLU A 80 -14.37 -30.73 8.20
CA GLU A 80 -13.28 -30.59 9.17
C GLU A 80 -11.90 -30.55 8.48
N PRO A 81 -10.94 -29.73 8.95
CA PRO A 81 -9.62 -29.66 8.34
C PRO A 81 -8.81 -30.90 8.70
N VAL A 82 -8.15 -31.47 7.70
CA VAL A 82 -7.13 -32.50 7.87
C VAL A 82 -5.74 -31.89 7.72
N ARG A 83 -4.79 -32.29 8.58
CA ARG A 83 -3.37 -31.87 8.50
C ARG A 83 -2.50 -33.10 8.44
N PHE A 84 -1.53 -33.10 7.53
CA PHE A 84 -0.50 -34.13 7.49
C PHE A 84 0.52 -33.86 8.60
N GLU A 85 0.88 -34.91 9.33
CA GLU A 85 2.02 -34.87 10.24
C GLU A 85 3.33 -35.05 9.46
N GLU A 86 4.45 -34.71 10.08
CA GLU A 86 5.78 -34.93 9.50
C GLU A 86 5.98 -36.45 9.28
N ASP A 87 6.46 -36.83 8.09
CA ASP A 87 6.66 -38.22 7.65
C ASP A 87 5.40 -39.11 7.53
N GLU A 88 4.20 -38.53 7.55
CA GLU A 88 2.96 -39.30 7.33
C GLU A 88 2.80 -39.74 5.86
N GLU A 89 2.45 -41.01 5.64
CA GLU A 89 2.11 -41.52 4.32
C GLU A 89 0.88 -40.79 3.73
N VAL A 90 1.01 -40.27 2.51
CA VAL A 90 -0.05 -39.51 1.84
C VAL A 90 -1.18 -40.44 1.39
N LYS A 91 -2.26 -40.48 2.17
CA LYS A 91 -3.46 -41.26 1.86
C LYS A 91 -4.43 -40.48 0.97
N ASN A 92 -4.94 -41.14 -0.07
CA ASN A 92 -5.90 -40.56 -1.03
C ASN A 92 -7.13 -39.95 -0.34
N GLU A 93 -7.68 -40.60 0.69
CA GLU A 93 -8.85 -40.10 1.43
C GLU A 93 -8.57 -38.73 2.10
N LYS A 94 -7.39 -38.59 2.71
CA LYS A 94 -6.98 -37.35 3.37
C LYS A 94 -6.75 -36.23 2.36
N VAL A 95 -6.16 -36.56 1.22
CA VAL A 95 -6.02 -35.62 0.08
C VAL A 95 -7.39 -35.19 -0.43
N GLU A 96 -8.33 -36.12 -0.58
CA GLU A 96 -9.69 -35.82 -1.06
C GLU A 96 -10.42 -34.87 -0.10
N ILE A 97 -10.35 -35.11 1.21
CA ILE A 97 -10.94 -34.20 2.22
C ILE A 97 -10.32 -32.80 2.12
N ALA A 98 -8.99 -32.72 2.04
CA ALA A 98 -8.28 -31.44 1.90
C ALA A 98 -8.70 -30.68 0.63
N LEU A 99 -8.74 -31.37 -0.52
CA LEU A 99 -9.15 -30.80 -1.80
C LEU A 99 -10.61 -30.35 -1.79
N ARG A 100 -11.54 -31.16 -1.26
CA ARG A 100 -12.96 -30.79 -1.15
C ARG A 100 -13.12 -29.56 -0.27
N LYS A 101 -12.41 -29.49 0.87
CA LYS A 101 -12.43 -28.32 1.75
C LYS A 101 -11.89 -27.07 1.06
N ALA A 102 -10.76 -27.18 0.36
CA ALA A 102 -10.18 -26.06 -0.39
C ALA A 102 -11.09 -25.56 -1.51
N PHE A 103 -11.69 -26.47 -2.28
CA PHE A 103 -12.63 -26.13 -3.34
C PHE A 103 -13.85 -25.39 -2.79
N ARG A 104 -14.47 -25.91 -1.71
CA ARG A 104 -15.60 -25.24 -1.07
C ARG A 104 -15.23 -23.86 -0.53
N PHE A 105 -14.05 -23.71 0.07
CA PHE A 105 -13.58 -22.40 0.53
C PHE A 105 -13.38 -21.40 -0.64
N LEU A 106 -12.78 -21.84 -1.74
CA LEU A 106 -12.62 -21.02 -2.94
C LEU A 106 -13.98 -20.64 -3.54
N SER A 107 -14.93 -21.58 -3.65
CA SER A 107 -16.29 -21.28 -4.08
C SER A 107 -16.99 -20.28 -3.15
N ALA A 108 -16.79 -20.41 -1.83
CA ALA A 108 -17.38 -19.52 -0.83
C ALA A 108 -16.81 -18.10 -0.82
N THR A 109 -15.65 -17.89 -1.45
CA THR A 109 -14.94 -16.61 -1.50
C THR A 109 -14.87 -16.01 -2.91
N GLN A 110 -15.62 -16.58 -3.85
CA GLN A 110 -15.84 -15.98 -5.17
C GLN A 110 -16.84 -14.83 -5.06
N ALA A 111 -16.56 -13.72 -5.72
CA ALA A 111 -17.47 -12.59 -5.83
C ALA A 111 -18.61 -12.84 -6.82
N SER A 112 -19.67 -12.04 -6.74
CA SER A 112 -20.90 -12.19 -7.54
C SER A 112 -20.70 -12.05 -9.06
N ASP A 113 -19.65 -11.36 -9.49
CA ASP A 113 -19.25 -11.21 -10.90
C ASP A 113 -18.23 -12.29 -11.36
N GLY A 114 -17.92 -13.24 -10.49
CA GLY A 114 -17.08 -14.41 -10.78
C GLY A 114 -15.58 -14.25 -10.47
N HIS A 115 -15.10 -13.08 -10.06
CA HIS A 115 -13.68 -12.93 -9.66
C HIS A 115 -13.42 -13.35 -8.20
N TRP A 116 -12.15 -13.45 -7.81
CA TRP A 116 -11.76 -13.66 -6.42
C TRP A 116 -11.13 -12.37 -5.87
N PRO A 117 -11.87 -11.61 -5.04
CA PRO A 117 -11.30 -10.42 -4.47
C PRO A 117 -10.15 -10.79 -3.53
N SER A 118 -9.07 -10.03 -3.60
CA SER A 118 -7.91 -10.23 -2.74
C SER A 118 -7.22 -8.92 -2.43
N GLU A 119 -6.64 -8.81 -1.24
CA GLU A 119 -5.65 -7.79 -0.97
C GLU A 119 -4.44 -7.98 -1.91
N ASN A 120 -3.98 -6.89 -2.51
CA ASN A 120 -2.73 -6.82 -3.27
C ASN A 120 -1.85 -5.70 -2.66
N SER A 121 -1.37 -5.96 -1.45
CA SER A 121 -0.54 -5.05 -0.68
C SER A 121 0.87 -5.62 -0.48
N GLY A 122 1.68 -4.99 0.36
CA GLY A 122 3.04 -5.43 0.64
C GLY A 122 4.04 -4.29 0.61
N PRO A 123 4.16 -3.52 -0.49
CA PRO A 123 5.06 -2.38 -0.56
C PRO A 123 4.68 -1.28 0.44
N LEU A 124 5.64 -0.83 1.25
CA LEU A 124 5.42 0.20 2.28
C LEU A 124 5.76 1.62 1.81
N PHE A 125 5.97 1.80 0.51
CA PHE A 125 6.28 3.08 -0.12
C PHE A 125 5.22 3.55 -1.13
N CYS A 126 4.09 2.84 -1.27
CA CYS A 126 3.00 3.25 -2.16
C CYS A 126 1.99 4.18 -1.48
N LEU A 127 1.63 3.87 -0.22
CA LEU A 127 0.64 4.64 0.55
C LEU A 127 1.13 6.05 0.93
N PRO A 128 2.39 6.25 1.37
CA PRO A 128 2.83 7.58 1.74
C PRO A 128 2.81 8.60 0.59
N PRO A 129 3.28 8.30 -0.64
CA PRO A 129 3.15 9.23 -1.76
C PRO A 129 1.70 9.61 -2.08
N LEU A 130 0.73 8.70 -1.93
CA LEU A 130 -0.69 9.03 -2.08
C LEU A 130 -1.11 10.10 -1.06
N VAL A 131 -0.77 9.91 0.22
CA VAL A 131 -1.05 10.88 1.28
C VAL A 131 -0.39 12.23 0.99
N MET A 132 0.87 12.21 0.53
CA MET A 132 1.60 13.44 0.16
C MET A 132 0.91 14.19 -0.98
N VAL A 133 0.47 13.50 -2.03
CA VAL A 133 -0.22 14.12 -3.16
C VAL A 133 -1.56 14.72 -2.70
N LEU A 134 -2.36 13.98 -1.94
CA LEU A 134 -3.64 14.46 -1.42
C LEU A 134 -3.49 15.67 -0.49
N TYR A 135 -2.38 15.72 0.27
CA TYR A 135 -2.05 16.88 1.09
C TYR A 135 -1.70 18.09 0.20
N LEU A 136 -0.82 17.88 -0.78
CA LEU A 136 -0.37 18.92 -1.70
C LEU A 136 -1.50 19.52 -2.55
N THR A 137 -2.45 18.69 -2.97
CA THR A 137 -3.61 19.15 -3.76
C THR A 137 -4.73 19.72 -2.90
N GLY A 138 -4.61 19.68 -1.57
CA GLY A 138 -5.67 20.12 -0.65
C GLY A 138 -6.93 19.25 -0.72
N THR A 139 -6.81 18.00 -1.20
CA THR A 139 -7.95 17.09 -1.41
C THR A 139 -8.00 15.94 -0.41
N THR A 140 -7.19 15.99 0.65
CA THR A 140 -7.15 14.95 1.69
C THR A 140 -8.53 14.68 2.28
N ASP A 141 -9.25 15.71 2.72
CA ASP A 141 -10.60 15.58 3.31
C ASP A 141 -11.71 15.33 2.29
N ILE A 142 -11.42 15.56 1.00
CA ILE A 142 -12.35 15.29 -0.10
C ILE A 142 -12.29 13.81 -0.48
N VAL A 143 -11.09 13.24 -0.51
CA VAL A 143 -10.85 11.86 -0.97
C VAL A 143 -10.89 10.85 0.19
N LEU A 144 -10.39 11.24 1.37
CA LEU A 144 -10.29 10.34 2.53
C LEU A 144 -11.26 10.78 3.62
N SER A 145 -12.29 9.96 3.86
CA SER A 145 -13.14 10.12 5.04
C SER A 145 -12.36 9.86 6.33
N SER A 146 -12.97 10.18 7.48
CA SER A 146 -12.34 9.96 8.79
C SER A 146 -11.98 8.48 9.03
N GLU A 147 -12.78 7.57 8.49
CA GLU A 147 -12.61 6.13 8.58
C GLU A 147 -11.47 5.65 7.69
N HIS A 148 -11.34 6.20 6.48
CA HIS A 148 -10.18 5.94 5.61
C HIS A 148 -8.88 6.34 6.31
N LYS A 149 -8.83 7.55 6.90
CA LYS A 149 -7.66 8.01 7.65
C LYS A 149 -7.35 7.08 8.83
N THR A 150 -8.37 6.67 9.57
CA THR A 150 -8.23 5.72 10.69
C THR A 150 -7.63 4.39 10.25
N GLU A 151 -8.09 3.82 9.14
CA GLU A 151 -7.55 2.54 8.63
C GLU A 151 -6.16 2.69 7.99
N ILE A 152 -5.87 3.84 7.35
CA ILE A 152 -4.51 4.17 6.87
C ILE A 152 -3.53 4.24 8.05
N LEU A 153 -3.87 4.97 9.11
CA LEU A 153 -3.07 5.05 10.32
C LEU A 153 -2.89 3.65 10.93
N ARG A 154 -3.97 2.86 11.04
CA ARG A 154 -3.92 1.47 11.53
C ARG A 154 -2.96 0.62 10.70
N TYR A 155 -3.01 0.71 9.38
CA TYR A 155 -2.12 -0.02 8.48
C TYR A 155 -0.66 0.37 8.71
N ILE A 156 -0.36 1.68 8.77
CA ILE A 156 1.00 2.18 9.02
C ILE A 156 1.50 1.67 10.38
N TYR A 157 0.69 1.77 11.43
CA TYR A 157 1.06 1.26 12.75
C TYR A 157 1.31 -0.23 12.75
N ASN A 158 0.42 -1.03 12.15
CA ASN A 158 0.57 -2.48 12.17
C ASN A 158 1.85 -2.98 11.48
N HIS A 159 2.39 -2.21 10.54
CA HIS A 159 3.60 -2.59 9.80
C HIS A 159 4.88 -1.90 10.27
N GLN A 160 4.82 -1.11 11.35
CA GLN A 160 6.02 -0.59 11.99
C GLN A 160 6.81 -1.73 12.64
N ASN A 161 8.10 -1.81 12.35
CA ASN A 161 9.00 -2.77 12.97
C ASN A 161 9.28 -2.41 14.43
N LYS A 162 9.74 -3.39 15.22
CA LYS A 162 10.02 -3.21 16.66
C LYS A 162 11.04 -2.10 16.94
N ASN A 163 11.95 -1.83 16.00
CA ASN A 163 12.95 -0.76 16.09
C ASN A 163 12.41 0.64 15.70
N GLY A 164 11.13 0.78 15.36
CA GLY A 164 10.51 2.06 15.00
C GLY A 164 10.48 2.38 13.51
N GLY A 165 11.17 1.62 12.66
CA GLY A 165 11.18 1.87 11.21
C GLY A 165 10.19 1.01 10.39
N TRP A 166 10.21 1.19 9.08
CA TRP A 166 9.44 0.42 8.10
C TRP A 166 10.35 -0.10 7.00
N GLY A 167 10.09 -1.33 6.52
CA GLY A 167 10.87 -1.94 5.46
C GLY A 167 10.43 -1.57 4.05
N PHE A 168 11.10 -2.11 3.04
CA PHE A 168 10.69 -1.93 1.64
C PHE A 168 9.29 -2.54 1.40
N HIS A 169 9.01 -3.65 2.07
CA HIS A 169 7.72 -4.33 2.13
C HIS A 169 7.40 -4.74 3.58
N ILE A 170 6.20 -5.23 3.83
CA ILE A 170 5.67 -5.61 5.16
C ILE A 170 6.54 -6.63 5.95
N GLU A 171 7.36 -7.43 5.26
CA GLU A 171 8.26 -8.42 5.87
C GLU A 171 9.70 -7.93 5.97
N GLY A 172 10.01 -6.80 5.35
CA GLY A 172 11.38 -6.27 5.27
C GLY A 172 11.84 -5.63 6.58
N HIS A 173 13.16 -5.67 6.79
CA HIS A 173 13.81 -4.86 7.81
C HIS A 173 13.69 -3.37 7.49
N SER A 174 13.77 -2.52 8.51
CA SER A 174 13.59 -1.07 8.36
C SER A 174 14.63 -0.45 7.43
N ILE A 175 14.16 0.39 6.51
CA ILE A 175 15.01 1.13 5.57
C ILE A 175 14.68 2.63 5.62
N MET A 176 15.66 3.45 5.22
CA MET A 176 15.53 4.91 5.29
C MET A 176 14.37 5.46 4.46
N MET A 177 14.16 4.93 3.25
CA MET A 177 13.08 5.38 2.36
C MET A 177 11.71 5.22 3.01
N SER A 178 11.31 3.97 3.28
CA SER A 178 9.99 3.68 3.82
C SER A 178 9.79 4.28 5.19
N THR A 179 10.82 4.32 6.04
CA THR A 179 10.69 4.92 7.37
C THR A 179 10.43 6.41 7.29
N THR A 180 11.20 7.14 6.47
CA THR A 180 11.01 8.58 6.29
C THR A 180 9.65 8.88 5.66
N LEU A 181 9.26 8.15 4.62
CA LEU A 181 7.99 8.38 3.94
C LEU A 181 6.78 8.08 4.85
N ASN A 182 6.80 6.98 5.61
CA ASN A 182 5.72 6.66 6.55
C ASN A 182 5.68 7.64 7.73
N TYR A 183 6.84 8.08 8.25
CA TYR A 183 6.90 9.16 9.25
C TYR A 183 6.21 10.43 8.74
N VAL A 184 6.55 10.89 7.53
CA VAL A 184 5.93 12.06 6.91
C VAL A 184 4.42 11.83 6.72
N ALA A 185 3.99 10.68 6.23
CA ALA A 185 2.57 10.38 6.07
C ALA A 185 1.78 10.44 7.39
N LEU A 186 2.34 9.92 8.49
CA LEU A 186 1.72 10.03 9.83
C LEU A 186 1.54 11.51 10.22
N ARG A 187 2.57 12.33 10.02
CA ARG A 187 2.52 13.77 10.32
C ARG A 187 1.49 14.51 9.46
N LEU A 188 1.41 14.20 8.15
CA LEU A 188 0.44 14.78 7.23
C LEU A 188 -1.01 14.35 7.54
N LEU A 189 -1.20 13.18 8.16
CA LEU A 189 -2.52 12.70 8.62
C LEU A 189 -2.93 13.26 9.99
N GLY A 190 -2.11 14.13 10.59
CA GLY A 190 -2.44 14.86 11.81
C GLY A 190 -1.79 14.32 13.07
N GLU A 191 -0.92 13.30 12.99
CA GLU A 191 -0.19 12.83 14.17
C GLU A 191 0.85 13.86 14.63
N GLY A 192 0.87 14.12 15.94
CA GLY A 192 1.85 15.00 16.58
C GLY A 192 3.26 14.40 16.60
N THR A 193 4.25 15.20 16.98
CA THR A 193 5.66 14.79 17.10
C THR A 193 5.87 13.58 18.00
N ASP A 194 5.09 13.48 19.06
CA ASP A 194 5.14 12.38 20.03
C ASP A 194 3.85 11.55 19.99
N GLY A 195 3.10 11.70 18.88
CA GLY A 195 1.83 11.04 18.61
C GLY A 195 1.97 9.64 18.00
N GLY A 196 0.83 9.15 17.54
CA GLY A 196 0.66 7.82 16.99
C GLY A 196 0.58 6.72 18.07
N LYS A 197 0.01 5.59 17.66
CA LYS A 197 -0.11 4.42 18.53
C LYS A 197 1.28 3.97 19.01
N ASP A 198 1.43 3.75 20.31
CA ASP A 198 2.68 3.33 20.95
C ASP A 198 3.89 4.26 20.67
N ARG A 199 3.64 5.58 20.54
CA ARG A 199 4.66 6.60 20.21
C ARG A 199 5.35 6.30 18.87
N ALA A 200 4.58 5.81 17.89
CA ALA A 200 5.08 5.40 16.59
C ALA A 200 5.87 6.50 15.87
N VAL A 201 5.40 7.76 15.95
CA VAL A 201 6.04 8.90 15.28
C VAL A 201 7.40 9.20 15.87
N GLU A 202 7.52 9.21 17.19
CA GLU A 202 8.79 9.43 17.86
C GLU A 202 9.79 8.30 17.60
N LYS A 203 9.36 7.04 17.69
CA LYS A 203 10.23 5.89 17.39
C LYS A 203 10.76 5.95 15.97
N ALA A 204 9.92 6.35 15.02
CA ALA A 204 10.31 6.56 13.64
C ALA A 204 11.35 7.68 13.50
N ARG A 205 11.10 8.83 14.15
CA ARG A 205 12.03 9.96 14.18
C ARG A 205 13.40 9.55 14.73
N ASN A 206 13.42 8.87 15.88
CA ASN A 206 14.66 8.41 16.50
C ASN A 206 15.39 7.43 15.58
N TRP A 207 14.67 6.46 15.00
CA TRP A 207 15.26 5.54 14.02
C TRP A 207 15.88 6.29 12.82
N ILE A 208 15.20 7.30 12.27
CA ILE A 208 15.72 8.11 11.15
C ILE A 208 17.00 8.82 11.56
N LEU A 209 17.02 9.50 12.71
CA LEU A 209 18.16 10.25 13.21
C LEU A 209 19.36 9.34 13.49
N ASP A 210 19.12 8.19 14.13
CA ASP A 210 20.16 7.21 14.48
C ASP A 210 20.83 6.57 13.25
N HIS A 211 20.17 6.62 12.07
CA HIS A 211 20.66 6.04 10.82
C HIS A 211 21.12 7.09 9.79
N GLY A 212 21.47 8.29 10.25
CA GLY A 212 22.07 9.35 9.41
C GLY A 212 21.08 10.35 8.83
N GLY A 213 19.80 10.26 9.18
CA GLY A 213 18.77 11.21 8.78
C GLY A 213 18.22 11.02 7.37
N ALA A 214 17.24 11.85 7.02
CA ALA A 214 16.52 11.78 5.75
C ALA A 214 17.40 12.08 4.52
N THR A 215 18.63 12.55 4.69
CA THR A 215 19.61 12.73 3.60
C THR A 215 20.06 11.41 2.99
N MET A 216 19.96 10.31 3.76
CA MET A 216 20.29 8.94 3.33
C MET A 216 19.14 8.25 2.57
N VAL A 217 18.04 8.96 2.30
CA VAL A 217 16.93 8.43 1.52
C VAL A 217 17.38 8.15 0.06
N PRO A 218 17.03 6.99 -0.54
CA PRO A 218 17.28 6.71 -1.95
C PRO A 218 16.61 7.68 -2.93
N SER A 219 17.00 7.62 -4.21
CA SER A 219 16.59 8.58 -5.25
C SER A 219 15.08 8.81 -5.34
N TRP A 220 14.25 7.77 -5.24
CA TRP A 220 12.79 7.90 -5.29
C TRP A 220 12.24 8.69 -4.11
N GLY A 221 12.70 8.38 -2.90
CA GLY A 221 12.26 9.11 -1.71
C GLY A 221 12.72 10.57 -1.75
N LYS A 222 13.93 10.87 -2.24
CA LYS A 222 14.40 12.25 -2.43
C LYS A 222 13.51 13.03 -3.41
N ALA A 223 13.03 12.38 -4.48
CA ALA A 223 12.10 13.00 -5.41
C ALA A 223 10.77 13.35 -4.73
N TYR A 224 10.18 12.42 -3.97
CA TYR A 224 8.94 12.68 -3.22
C TYR A 224 9.11 13.78 -2.17
N LEU A 225 10.20 13.75 -1.40
CA LEU A 225 10.49 14.78 -0.41
C LEU A 225 10.75 16.14 -1.06
N SER A 226 11.39 16.19 -2.23
CA SER A 226 11.59 17.43 -2.97
C SER A 226 10.28 18.04 -3.47
N VAL A 227 9.38 17.22 -4.01
CA VAL A 227 8.03 17.65 -4.41
C VAL A 227 7.26 18.23 -3.23
N LEU A 228 7.37 17.61 -2.05
CA LEU A 228 6.71 18.08 -0.83
C LEU A 228 7.38 19.32 -0.20
N GLY A 229 8.62 19.63 -0.58
CA GLY A 229 9.41 20.74 -0.03
C GLY A 229 10.22 20.39 1.23
N LEU A 230 10.47 19.11 1.48
CA LEU A 230 11.30 18.60 2.59
C LEU A 230 12.74 18.28 2.19
N TYR A 231 13.05 18.34 0.90
CA TYR A 231 14.38 18.07 0.36
C TYR A 231 14.65 19.00 -0.82
N GLU A 232 15.91 19.35 -1.09
CA GLU A 232 16.23 20.17 -2.24
C GLU A 232 16.42 19.33 -3.51
N TRP A 233 15.84 19.77 -4.62
CA TRP A 233 16.06 19.15 -5.94
C TRP A 233 17.53 19.09 -6.36
N SER A 234 18.39 19.96 -5.81
CA SER A 234 19.84 19.97 -6.01
C SER A 234 20.51 18.68 -5.52
N GLY A 235 19.94 18.03 -4.50
CA GLY A 235 20.45 16.77 -3.94
C GLY A 235 19.88 15.51 -4.58
N CYS A 236 19.04 15.64 -5.62
CA CYS A 236 18.50 14.53 -6.41
C CYS A 236 19.40 14.22 -7.61
N ASN A 237 19.52 12.93 -7.97
CA ASN A 237 20.08 12.57 -9.26
C ASN A 237 19.21 13.17 -10.39
N PRO A 238 19.81 13.67 -11.48
CA PRO A 238 19.05 14.26 -12.58
C PRO A 238 18.02 13.31 -13.19
N MET A 239 16.81 13.81 -13.43
CA MET A 239 15.75 13.16 -14.20
C MET A 239 15.34 14.07 -15.37
N PRO A 240 16.22 14.25 -16.37
CA PRO A 240 16.02 15.27 -17.41
C PRO A 240 14.81 14.96 -18.30
N PRO A 241 13.85 15.90 -18.45
CA PRO A 241 12.72 15.74 -19.37
C PRO A 241 13.16 15.63 -20.84
N GLU A 242 14.36 16.07 -21.19
CA GLU A 242 14.92 16.01 -22.54
C GLU A 242 15.09 14.56 -23.04
N LEU A 243 15.27 13.58 -22.15
CA LEU A 243 15.38 12.16 -22.52
C LEU A 243 14.11 11.63 -23.20
N TRP A 244 12.96 12.27 -22.94
CA TRP A 244 11.69 11.91 -23.56
C TRP A 244 11.56 12.38 -25.00
N LEU A 245 12.43 13.29 -25.45
CA LEU A 245 12.45 13.84 -26.81
C LEU A 245 13.42 13.09 -27.74
N LEU A 246 14.19 12.15 -27.21
CA LEU A 246 15.17 11.41 -28.00
C LEU A 246 14.49 10.52 -29.05
N PRO A 247 14.97 10.55 -30.31
CA PRO A 247 14.50 9.64 -31.34
C PRO A 247 14.62 8.16 -30.93
N SER A 248 13.64 7.37 -31.32
CA SER A 248 13.50 5.98 -30.88
C SER A 248 14.57 5.01 -31.38
N TYR A 249 15.39 5.47 -32.31
CA TYR A 249 16.48 4.72 -32.92
C TYR A 249 17.85 5.03 -32.31
N LEU A 250 17.97 5.99 -31.39
CA LEU A 250 19.25 6.30 -30.73
C LEU A 250 19.51 5.34 -29.57
N PRO A 251 20.55 4.51 -29.62
CA PRO A 251 21.00 3.75 -28.46
C PRO A 251 21.83 4.66 -27.56
N LEU A 252 21.36 4.92 -26.34
CA LEU A 252 22.19 5.56 -25.31
C LEU A 252 22.65 4.52 -24.28
N GLY A 253 23.42 3.52 -24.72
CA GLY A 253 24.20 2.63 -23.86
C GLY A 253 25.70 2.87 -24.05
N PRO A 254 26.59 2.55 -23.09
CA PRO A 254 27.92 3.14 -23.00
C PRO A 254 28.87 2.71 -24.11
N VAL A 255 29.69 3.66 -24.55
CA VAL A 255 31.03 3.39 -25.08
C VAL A 255 31.86 2.92 -23.88
N ASP A 256 32.12 1.61 -23.83
CA ASP A 256 33.07 0.89 -22.98
C ASP A 256 32.88 0.92 -21.43
N TYR A 257 32.61 -0.27 -20.85
CA TYR A 257 32.59 -0.64 -19.42
C TYR A 257 31.37 -0.25 -18.55
N ILE A 258 30.30 -1.07 -18.56
CA ILE A 258 29.54 -1.60 -17.40
C ILE A 258 28.23 -2.26 -17.92
N TYR A 259 27.92 -3.46 -17.41
CA TYR A 259 26.86 -4.39 -17.82
C TYR A 259 25.40 -3.94 -17.54
N LEU A 260 24.99 -2.76 -17.98
CA LEU A 260 23.58 -2.38 -17.99
C LEU A 260 23.26 -1.54 -19.23
N THR A 261 22.80 -2.22 -20.29
CA THR A 261 22.22 -1.57 -21.47
C THR A 261 20.89 -0.93 -21.05
N ILE A 262 20.92 0.27 -20.48
CA ILE A 262 19.73 1.11 -20.41
C ILE A 262 19.58 1.67 -21.81
N ASP A 263 18.71 1.07 -22.62
CA ASP A 263 18.22 1.76 -23.82
C ASP A 263 17.42 2.98 -23.32
N VAL A 264 18.07 4.15 -23.28
CA VAL A 264 17.51 5.39 -22.68
C VAL A 264 16.41 5.97 -23.55
N HIS A 265 16.12 5.39 -24.72
CA HIS A 265 14.88 5.77 -25.36
C HIS A 265 13.72 5.40 -24.45
N SER A 266 13.03 6.44 -23.97
CA SER A 266 11.91 6.31 -23.06
C SER A 266 10.85 5.33 -23.57
N GLY A 267 10.65 5.19 -24.89
CA GLY A 267 9.72 4.21 -25.48
C GLY A 267 10.10 2.74 -25.31
N ARG A 268 11.36 2.41 -24.97
CA ARG A 268 11.88 1.04 -24.80
C ARG A 268 12.13 0.64 -23.35
N LEU A 269 12.09 1.60 -22.41
CA LEU A 269 12.10 1.30 -20.97
C LEU A 269 10.92 0.41 -20.60
N TRP A 270 11.07 -0.45 -19.58
CA TRP A 270 9.96 -1.22 -19.04
C TRP A 270 8.78 -0.29 -18.66
N SER A 271 7.54 -0.71 -18.97
CA SER A 271 6.35 0.14 -18.89
C SER A 271 6.16 0.80 -17.51
N TYR A 272 6.44 0.07 -16.43
CA TYR A 272 6.38 0.62 -15.07
C TYR A 272 7.41 1.73 -14.84
N MET A 273 8.64 1.57 -15.34
CA MET A 273 9.66 2.61 -15.25
C MET A 273 9.24 3.86 -16.02
N ARG A 274 8.60 3.70 -17.19
CA ARG A 274 8.10 4.84 -17.96
C ARG A 274 7.04 5.62 -17.20
N ASN A 275 6.03 4.91 -16.69
CA ASN A 275 4.93 5.52 -15.96
C ASN A 275 5.38 6.21 -14.67
N PHE A 276 6.46 5.70 -14.05
CA PHE A 276 7.04 6.29 -12.86
C PHE A 276 7.91 7.52 -13.18
N PHE A 277 8.84 7.41 -14.12
CA PHE A 277 9.82 8.46 -14.40
C PHE A 277 9.29 9.59 -15.29
N ALA A 278 8.25 9.38 -16.10
CA ALA A 278 7.66 10.45 -16.92
C ALA A 278 7.15 11.64 -16.07
N PRO A 279 6.25 11.44 -15.10
CA PRO A 279 5.79 12.55 -14.26
C PRO A 279 6.91 13.12 -13.38
N LEU A 280 7.82 12.28 -12.88
CA LEU A 280 8.95 12.77 -12.08
C LEU A 280 9.93 13.62 -12.89
N SER A 281 10.17 13.29 -14.16
CA SER A 281 11.02 14.10 -15.04
C SER A 281 10.38 15.47 -15.31
N TYR A 282 9.07 15.51 -15.49
CA TYR A 282 8.33 16.77 -15.61
C TYR A 282 8.49 17.63 -14.34
N LEU A 283 8.24 17.05 -13.16
CA LEU A 283 8.35 17.75 -11.89
C LEU A 283 9.79 18.20 -11.60
N TYR A 284 10.78 17.37 -11.93
CA TYR A 284 12.20 17.70 -11.81
C TYR A 284 12.61 18.84 -12.74
N GLY A 285 12.17 18.81 -14.00
CA GLY A 285 12.43 19.89 -14.97
C GLY A 285 11.80 21.21 -14.57
N LYS A 286 10.60 21.17 -13.97
CA LYS A 286 9.94 22.35 -13.39
C LYS A 286 10.49 22.77 -12.02
N LYS A 287 11.35 21.95 -11.40
CA LYS A 287 11.78 22.09 -10.01
C LYS A 287 10.58 22.34 -9.08
N PHE A 288 9.49 21.61 -9.31
CA PHE A 288 8.24 21.82 -8.61
C PHE A 288 8.40 21.56 -7.11
N VAL A 289 7.95 22.50 -6.29
CA VAL A 289 7.90 22.39 -4.83
C VAL A 289 6.50 22.80 -4.39
N GLY A 290 5.89 21.99 -3.54
CA GLY A 290 4.59 22.27 -2.94
C GLY A 290 4.58 23.49 -2.01
N PRO A 291 3.39 23.93 -1.56
CA PRO A 291 3.27 25.01 -0.59
C PRO A 291 3.98 24.68 0.73
N ILE A 292 4.75 25.63 1.25
CA ILE A 292 5.48 25.49 2.52
C ILE A 292 4.58 25.96 3.67
N SER A 293 3.80 25.02 4.22
CA SER A 293 2.97 25.25 5.41
C SER A 293 3.80 25.16 6.69
N GLU A 294 3.23 25.58 7.83
CA GLU A 294 3.85 25.41 9.15
C GLU A 294 4.21 23.95 9.45
N LEU A 295 3.36 23.00 9.02
CA LEU A 295 3.63 21.57 9.17
C LEU A 295 4.86 21.14 8.35
N ILE A 296 4.98 21.61 7.10
CA ILE A 296 6.16 21.34 6.27
C ILE A 296 7.42 21.96 6.89
N VAL A 297 7.33 23.18 7.45
CA VAL A 297 8.45 23.78 8.20
C VAL A 297 8.83 22.92 9.41
N SER A 298 7.86 22.39 10.16
CA SER A 298 8.13 21.52 11.32
C SER A 298 8.71 20.14 10.97
N LEU A 299 8.59 19.73 9.69
CA LEU A 299 9.10 18.47 9.18
C LEU A 299 10.55 18.57 8.66
N ARG A 300 11.02 19.78 8.38
CA ARG A 300 12.42 20.07 8.01
C ARG A 300 13.31 20.02 9.24
#